data_AF-A0A3A0UR36-F1
#
_entry.id   AF-A0A3A0UR36-F1
#
_cell.length_a   1.000
_cell.length_b   1.000
_cell.length_c   1.000
_cell.angle_alpha   90.00
_cell.angle_beta   90.00
_cell.angle_gamma   90.00
#
_symmetry.space_group_name_H-M   'P 1'
#
loop_
_entity.id
_entity.type
_entity.pdbx_description
1 polymer ?
#
loop_
_entity_poly.entity_id
_entity_poly.type
_entity_poly.pdbx_seq_one_letter_code
_entity_poly.pdbx_strand_id
1 'polypeptide(L)'
;NKNILMASDHAADNVEADTIVIPTKSIPQGIAALFNYDETDSLESNKSRMVESLEAVRSGSVTYAVRDTKIDGVEIKKDAFMGLIEDKIVTSHADQFETVKGLMAEMINEDSEIITMIVGMDADKTVTSDIEDWMEATYPDVELEQHDGQQPVYQYLFSVE
;
A
#
# COMPACT_ATOMS: atom_id res chain seq x y z
N ASN A 1 9.21 -6.08 6.44
CA ASN A 1 10.56 -6.66 6.64
C ASN A 1 10.60 -7.37 8.00
N LYS A 2 10.86 -8.69 8.03
CA LYS A 2 10.81 -9.51 9.27
C LYS A 2 11.79 -9.05 10.36
N ASN A 3 12.93 -8.47 9.97
CA ASN A 3 13.91 -7.95 10.93
C ASN A 3 13.43 -6.67 11.63
N ILE A 4 12.60 -5.87 10.95
CA ILE A 4 12.03 -4.66 11.55
C ILE A 4 11.00 -5.06 12.61
N LEU A 5 10.10 -6.00 12.29
CA LEU A 5 9.10 -6.46 13.25
C LEU A 5 9.76 -7.06 14.50
N MET A 6 10.76 -7.93 14.32
CA MET A 6 11.52 -8.51 15.44
C MET A 6 12.20 -7.44 16.30
N ALA A 7 12.78 -6.40 15.68
CA ALA A 7 13.38 -5.30 16.41
C ALA A 7 12.35 -4.47 17.19
N SER A 8 11.15 -4.26 16.61
CA SER A 8 10.04 -3.58 17.29
C SER A 8 9.53 -4.39 18.49
N ASP A 9 9.34 -5.71 18.33
CA ASP A 9 8.91 -6.60 19.41
C ASP A 9 9.93 -6.59 20.55
N HIS A 10 11.22 -6.70 20.23
CA HIS A 10 12.28 -6.57 21.23
C HIS A 10 12.28 -5.20 21.92
N ALA A 11 12.02 -4.11 21.20
CA ALA A 11 11.91 -2.80 21.82
C ALA A 11 10.72 -2.73 22.80
N ALA A 12 9.57 -3.28 22.43
CA ALA A 12 8.39 -3.36 23.30
C ALA A 12 8.67 -4.17 24.59
N ASP A 13 9.41 -5.28 24.49
CA ASP A 13 9.80 -6.10 25.65
C ASP A 13 10.77 -5.37 26.62
N ASN A 14 11.48 -4.34 26.16
CA ASN A 14 12.53 -3.65 26.92
C ASN A 14 12.11 -2.29 27.48
N VAL A 15 10.90 -1.81 27.18
CA VAL A 15 10.37 -0.56 27.72
C VAL A 15 9.59 -0.80 29.01
N GLU A 16 9.58 0.19 29.91
CA GLU A 16 8.84 0.09 31.18
C GLU A 16 7.32 0.27 31.01
N ALA A 17 6.89 0.86 29.88
CA ALA A 17 5.49 1.10 29.58
C ALA A 17 4.82 -0.15 29.02
N ASP A 18 3.54 -0.35 29.35
CA ASP A 18 2.72 -1.41 28.76
C ASP A 18 2.55 -1.13 27.26
N THR A 19 3.18 -1.97 26.43
CA THR A 19 3.44 -1.69 25.02
C THR A 19 3.17 -2.92 24.17
N ILE A 20 2.48 -2.71 23.05
CA ILE A 20 2.23 -3.73 22.03
C ILE A 20 2.68 -3.23 20.66
N VAL A 21 3.07 -4.15 19.80
CA VAL A 21 3.39 -3.86 18.39
C VAL A 21 2.23 -4.32 17.53
N ILE A 22 1.74 -3.42 16.67
CA ILE A 22 0.81 -3.77 15.59
C ILE A 22 1.63 -4.13 14.35
N PRO A 23 1.53 -5.36 13.81
CA PRO A 23 2.47 -5.90 12.83
C PRO A 23 2.15 -5.47 11.39
N THR A 24 1.99 -4.18 11.15
CA THR A 24 1.70 -3.64 9.80
C THR A 24 2.91 -3.81 8.89
N LYS A 25 2.65 -4.02 7.59
CA LYS A 25 3.68 -4.24 6.56
C LYS A 25 3.75 -3.13 5.54
N SER A 26 2.70 -2.31 5.45
CA SER A 26 2.59 -1.18 4.54
C SER A 26 2.04 0.06 5.23
N ILE A 27 2.19 1.21 4.58
CA ILE A 27 1.63 2.48 5.05
C ILE A 27 0.08 2.43 5.08
N PRO A 28 -0.62 1.95 4.03
CA PRO A 28 -2.08 1.78 4.08
C PRO A 28 -2.56 0.94 5.27
N GLN A 29 -1.91 -0.20 5.53
CA GLN A 29 -2.19 -1.03 6.72
C GLN A 29 -1.97 -0.26 8.03
N GLY A 30 -0.92 0.56 8.12
CA GLY A 30 -0.67 1.44 9.26
C GLY A 30 -1.79 2.45 9.49
N ILE A 31 -2.30 3.07 8.42
CA ILE A 31 -3.39 4.03 8.47
C ILE A 31 -4.69 3.35 8.91
N ALA A 32 -5.04 2.21 8.30
CA ALA A 32 -6.23 1.44 8.66
C ALA A 32 -6.22 0.99 10.13
N ALA A 33 -5.06 0.55 10.62
CA ALA A 33 -4.89 0.22 12.03
C ALA A 33 -5.15 1.44 12.93
N LEU A 34 -4.59 2.61 12.59
CA LEU A 34 -4.78 3.83 13.37
C LEU A 34 -6.24 4.31 13.40
N PHE A 35 -6.99 4.15 12.30
CA PHE A 35 -8.42 4.47 12.27
C PHE A 35 -9.27 3.58 13.20
N ASN A 36 -8.78 2.38 13.50
CA ASN A 36 -9.44 1.42 14.39
C ASN A 36 -8.97 1.51 15.85
N TYR A 37 -8.12 2.48 16.19
CA TYR A 37 -7.71 2.73 17.57
C TYR A 37 -8.81 3.47 18.37
N ASP A 38 -9.08 3.00 19.58
CA ASP A 38 -10.01 3.63 20.53
C ASP A 38 -9.30 3.91 21.86
N GLU A 39 -9.18 5.18 22.23
CA GLU A 39 -8.49 5.61 23.45
C GLU A 39 -9.16 5.13 24.75
N THR A 40 -10.44 4.74 24.68
CA THR A 40 -11.21 4.29 25.84
C THR A 40 -11.06 2.80 26.11
N ASP A 41 -10.47 2.06 25.18
CA ASP A 41 -10.34 0.61 25.23
C ASP A 41 -9.01 0.13 25.82
N SER A 42 -9.02 -1.13 26.25
CA SER A 42 -7.81 -1.79 26.75
C SER A 42 -6.78 -1.99 25.65
N LEU A 43 -5.51 -2.16 26.04
CA LEU A 43 -4.40 -2.41 25.12
C LEU A 43 -4.65 -3.65 24.24
N GLU A 44 -5.12 -4.75 24.82
CA GLU A 44 -5.42 -5.99 24.09
C GLU A 44 -6.66 -5.85 23.19
N SER A 45 -7.68 -5.10 23.62
CA SER A 45 -8.86 -4.80 22.78
C SER A 45 -8.46 -4.01 21.54
N ASN A 46 -7.64 -2.97 21.73
CA ASN A 46 -7.08 -2.19 20.63
C ASN A 46 -6.24 -3.06 19.71
N LYS A 47 -5.34 -3.88 20.27
CA LYS A 47 -4.53 -4.84 19.49
C LYS A 47 -5.38 -5.69 18.57
N SER A 48 -6.40 -6.34 19.12
CA SER A 48 -7.25 -7.25 18.36
C SER A 48 -7.91 -6.53 17.18
N ARG A 49 -8.51 -5.36 17.44
CA ARG A 49 -9.22 -4.58 16.41
C ARG A 49 -8.30 -4.03 15.33
N MET A 50 -7.17 -3.45 15.74
CA MET A 50 -6.17 -2.90 14.83
C MET A 50 -5.47 -3.98 14.00
N VAL A 51 -5.37 -5.22 14.51
CA VAL A 51 -4.84 -6.36 13.75
C VAL A 51 -5.88 -6.90 12.77
N GLU A 52 -7.14 -7.00 13.18
CA GLU A 52 -8.24 -7.42 12.30
C GLU A 52 -8.39 -6.50 11.09
N SER A 53 -8.25 -5.18 11.28
CA SER A 53 -8.30 -4.22 10.18
C SER A 53 -7.19 -4.40 9.13
N LEU A 54 -6.10 -5.11 9.45
CA LEU A 54 -5.04 -5.38 8.48
C LEU A 54 -5.47 -6.40 7.43
N GLU A 55 -6.40 -7.29 7.76
CA GLU A 55 -6.89 -8.34 6.85
C GLU A 55 -7.86 -7.80 5.79
N ALA A 56 -8.54 -6.68 6.11
CA ALA A 56 -9.42 -5.99 5.18
C ALA A 56 -8.66 -5.21 4.09
N VAL A 57 -7.39 -4.87 4.34
CA VAL A 57 -6.60 -4.01 3.44
C VAL A 57 -5.71 -4.82 2.52
N ARG A 58 -6.00 -4.79 1.22
CA ARG A 58 -5.07 -5.25 0.18
C ARG A 58 -4.16 -4.10 -0.23
N SER A 59 -2.88 -4.17 0.14
CA SER A 59 -1.95 -3.08 -0.12
C SER A 59 -1.19 -3.23 -1.44
N GLY A 60 -1.16 -2.14 -2.21
CA GLY A 60 -0.45 -2.01 -3.47
C GLY A 60 0.53 -0.84 -3.47
N SER A 61 1.53 -0.88 -4.34
CA SER A 61 2.41 0.26 -4.58
C SER A 61 2.95 0.32 -5.99
N VAL A 62 3.23 1.53 -6.46
CA VAL A 62 3.96 1.78 -7.71
C VAL A 62 5.24 2.54 -7.42
N THR A 63 6.35 2.00 -7.90
CA THR A 63 7.69 2.60 -7.82
C THR A 63 8.47 2.31 -9.11
N TYR A 64 9.71 2.75 -9.22
CA TYR A 64 10.56 2.54 -10.40
C TYR A 64 11.81 1.74 -10.07
N ALA A 65 12.32 1.04 -11.07
CA ALA A 65 13.51 0.19 -10.94
C ALA A 65 14.79 1.02 -11.03
N VAL A 66 15.60 1.01 -9.98
CA VAL A 66 16.90 1.73 -9.98
C VAL A 66 18.01 1.01 -10.76
N ARG A 67 17.78 -0.23 -11.19
CA ARG A 67 18.72 -1.06 -11.96
C ARG A 67 17.99 -2.16 -12.71
N ASP A 68 18.65 -2.69 -13.74
CA ASP A 68 18.22 -3.93 -14.38
C ASP A 68 18.27 -5.08 -13.36
N THR A 69 17.20 -5.87 -13.30
CA THR A 69 17.13 -7.04 -12.43
C THR A 69 16.21 -8.12 -13.03
N LYS A 70 16.29 -9.32 -12.47
CA LYS A 70 15.34 -10.41 -12.75
C LYS A 70 14.79 -10.91 -11.44
N ILE A 71 13.47 -10.79 -11.25
CA ILE A 71 12.76 -11.19 -10.03
C ILE A 71 11.68 -12.17 -10.45
N ASP A 72 11.64 -13.36 -9.83
CA ASP A 72 10.66 -14.41 -10.11
C ASP A 72 10.47 -14.77 -11.59
N GLY A 73 11.55 -14.64 -12.38
CA GLY A 73 11.53 -14.91 -13.82
C GLY A 73 11.15 -13.71 -14.69
N VAL A 74 10.66 -12.61 -14.12
CA VAL A 74 10.32 -11.36 -14.81
C VAL A 74 11.58 -10.50 -14.97
N GLU A 75 11.88 -10.10 -16.21
CA GLU A 75 12.92 -9.11 -16.47
C GLU A 75 12.41 -7.70 -16.20
N ILE A 76 13.15 -6.96 -15.40
CA ILE A 76 12.83 -5.58 -15.03
C ILE A 76 13.98 -4.71 -15.51
N LYS A 77 13.66 -3.74 -16.35
CA LYS A 77 14.63 -2.78 -16.86
C LYS A 77 14.75 -1.61 -15.89
N LYS A 78 15.96 -1.07 -15.79
CA LYS A 78 16.20 0.20 -15.12
C LYS A 78 15.24 1.27 -15.66
N ASP A 79 14.77 2.12 -14.76
CA ASP A 79 13.86 3.25 -14.99
C ASP A 79 12.44 2.83 -15.41
N ALA A 80 12.14 1.52 -15.52
CA ALA A 80 10.78 1.03 -15.67
C ALA A 80 10.01 1.14 -14.34
N PHE A 81 8.70 1.36 -14.44
CA PHE A 81 7.79 1.29 -13.32
C PHE A 81 7.46 -0.17 -12.98
N MET A 82 7.16 -0.40 -11.71
CA MET A 82 6.80 -1.69 -11.15
C MET A 82 5.60 -1.50 -10.24
N GLY A 83 4.58 -2.34 -10.43
CA GLY A 83 3.45 -2.48 -9.53
C GLY A 83 3.66 -3.66 -8.61
N LEU A 84 3.51 -3.43 -7.31
CA LEU A 84 3.70 -4.44 -6.28
C LEU A 84 2.42 -4.62 -5.48
N ILE A 85 2.06 -5.87 -5.20
CA ILE A 85 1.09 -6.23 -4.16
C ILE A 85 1.90 -6.76 -2.99
N GLU A 86 1.80 -6.09 -1.85
CA GLU A 86 2.73 -6.28 -0.74
C GLU A 86 4.20 -6.14 -1.22
N ASP A 87 4.98 -7.22 -1.20
CA ASP A 87 6.37 -7.29 -1.64
C ASP A 87 6.55 -7.98 -3.01
N LYS A 88 5.47 -8.45 -3.63
CA LYS A 88 5.50 -9.19 -4.90
C LYS A 88 5.26 -8.25 -6.07
N ILE A 89 6.17 -8.25 -7.04
CA ILE A 89 6.02 -7.53 -8.31
C ILE A 89 5.02 -8.29 -9.18
N VAL A 90 3.92 -7.63 -9.56
CA VAL A 90 2.85 -8.23 -10.39
C VAL A 90 2.79 -7.63 -11.79
N THR A 91 3.33 -6.43 -11.98
CA THR A 91 3.38 -5.76 -13.28
C THR A 91 4.61 -4.87 -13.41
N SER A 92 5.12 -4.68 -14.63
CA SER A 92 6.21 -3.75 -14.91
C SER A 92 6.15 -3.24 -16.35
N HIS A 93 6.12 -1.92 -16.49
CA HIS A 93 6.11 -1.24 -17.79
C HIS A 93 7.02 -0.02 -17.76
N ALA A 94 7.48 0.43 -18.94
CA ALA A 94 8.18 1.71 -19.05
C ALA A 94 7.25 2.91 -18.76
N ASP A 95 5.95 2.73 -18.95
CA ASP A 95 4.91 3.71 -18.69
C ASP A 95 4.27 3.52 -17.31
N GLN A 96 4.13 4.61 -16.57
CA GLN A 96 3.60 4.61 -15.21
C GLN A 96 2.12 4.27 -15.16
N PHE A 97 1.34 4.80 -16.11
CA PHE A 97 -0.10 4.60 -16.15
C PHE A 97 -0.45 3.15 -16.49
N GLU A 98 0.22 2.56 -17.48
CA GLU A 98 0.07 1.13 -17.80
C GLU A 98 0.45 0.23 -16.62
N THR A 99 1.44 0.63 -15.82
CA THR A 99 1.79 -0.08 -14.59
C THR A 99 0.68 0.01 -13.55
N VAL A 100 0.04 1.16 -13.38
CA VAL A 100 -1.11 1.30 -12.46
C VAL A 100 -2.29 0.44 -12.94
N LYS A 101 -2.60 0.44 -14.23
CA LYS A 101 -3.68 -0.41 -14.79
C LYS A 101 -3.44 -1.88 -14.51
N GLY A 102 -2.22 -2.36 -14.77
CA GLY A 102 -1.85 -3.75 -14.50
C GLY A 102 -1.92 -4.10 -13.02
N LEU A 103 -1.59 -3.15 -12.13
CA LEU A 103 -1.67 -3.36 -10.68
C LEU A 103 -3.14 -3.44 -10.23
N MET A 104 -3.98 -2.49 -10.64
CA MET A 104 -5.40 -2.46 -10.29
C MET A 104 -6.15 -3.68 -10.81
N ALA A 105 -5.84 -4.16 -12.03
CA ALA A 105 -6.43 -5.39 -12.57
C ALA A 105 -6.15 -6.64 -11.71
N GLU A 106 -5.03 -6.67 -10.99
CA GLU A 106 -4.70 -7.74 -10.06
C GLU A 106 -5.32 -7.52 -8.68
N MET A 107 -5.46 -6.25 -8.25
CA MET A 107 -5.89 -5.87 -6.90
C MET A 107 -7.40 -5.86 -6.69
N ILE A 108 -8.15 -5.37 -7.67
CA ILE A 108 -9.60 -5.17 -7.60
C ILE A 108 -10.32 -6.50 -7.86
N ASN A 109 -11.35 -6.78 -7.07
CA ASN A 109 -12.23 -7.94 -7.23
C ASN A 109 -13.71 -7.51 -7.11
N GLU A 110 -14.61 -8.48 -7.10
CA GLU A 110 -16.06 -8.24 -7.05
C GLU A 110 -16.57 -7.72 -5.70
N ASP A 111 -15.77 -7.84 -4.64
CA ASP A 111 -16.08 -7.38 -3.29
C ASP A 111 -15.43 -6.02 -2.96
N SER A 112 -14.63 -5.46 -3.89
CA SER A 112 -13.94 -4.18 -3.67
C SER A 112 -14.94 -3.03 -3.73
N GLU A 113 -14.95 -2.19 -2.71
CA GLU A 113 -15.85 -1.04 -2.60
C GLU A 113 -15.09 0.28 -2.67
N ILE A 114 -13.89 0.33 -2.11
CA ILE A 114 -13.11 1.56 -1.98
C ILE A 114 -11.63 1.34 -2.30
N ILE A 115 -11.05 2.32 -2.96
CA ILE A 115 -9.64 2.39 -3.28
C ILE A 115 -9.09 3.70 -2.75
N THR A 116 -8.14 3.61 -1.83
CA THR A 116 -7.40 4.79 -1.36
C THR A 116 -6.09 4.89 -2.14
N MET A 117 -5.90 5.99 -2.89
CA MET A 117 -4.66 6.32 -3.60
C MET A 117 -3.89 7.43 -2.87
N ILE A 118 -2.72 7.09 -2.35
CA ILE A 118 -1.81 8.04 -1.71
C ILE A 118 -0.69 8.43 -2.69
N VAL A 119 -0.69 9.70 -3.10
CA VAL A 119 0.16 10.26 -4.15
C VAL A 119 1.51 10.70 -3.59
N GLY A 120 2.59 10.24 -4.21
CA GLY A 120 3.97 10.55 -3.83
C GLY A 120 4.45 11.89 -4.38
N MET A 121 5.57 12.38 -3.84
CA MET A 121 6.06 13.72 -4.20
C MET A 121 6.52 13.85 -5.66
N ASP A 122 6.98 12.75 -6.25
CA ASP A 122 7.49 12.69 -7.62
C ASP A 122 6.43 12.22 -8.63
N ALA A 123 5.18 11.99 -8.17
CA ALA A 123 4.11 11.53 -9.04
C ALA A 123 3.73 12.59 -10.07
N ASP A 124 3.58 12.17 -11.32
CA ASP A 124 3.15 13.06 -12.39
C ASP A 124 1.66 13.40 -12.24
N LYS A 125 1.34 14.70 -12.25
CA LYS A 125 -0.04 15.18 -12.05
C LYS A 125 -0.96 14.82 -13.20
N THR A 126 -0.44 14.82 -14.43
CA THR A 126 -1.21 14.42 -15.60
C THR A 126 -1.52 12.93 -15.54
N VAL A 127 -0.52 12.10 -15.22
CA VAL A 127 -0.73 10.66 -15.01
C VAL A 127 -1.73 10.40 -13.87
N THR A 128 -1.67 11.17 -12.79
CA THR A 128 -2.61 11.03 -11.67
C THR A 128 -4.06 11.32 -12.10
N SER A 129 -4.28 12.38 -12.89
CA SER A 129 -5.59 12.69 -13.47
C SER A 129 -6.06 11.59 -14.44
N ASP A 130 -5.15 11.06 -15.26
CA ASP A 130 -5.48 9.96 -16.19
C ASP A 130 -5.87 8.67 -15.44
N ILE A 131 -5.29 8.42 -14.27
CA ILE A 131 -5.65 7.32 -13.37
C ILE A 131 -7.07 7.51 -12.84
N GLU A 132 -7.40 8.70 -12.33
CA GLU A 132 -8.72 9.04 -11.80
C GLU A 132 -9.82 8.83 -12.86
N ASP A 133 -9.65 9.45 -14.04
CA ASP A 133 -10.60 9.35 -15.16
C ASP A 133 -10.79 7.88 -15.61
N TRP A 134 -9.70 7.11 -15.64
CA TRP A 134 -9.75 5.71 -16.05
C TRP A 134 -10.40 4.80 -15.00
N MET A 135 -10.15 5.05 -13.72
CA MET A 135 -10.76 4.32 -12.60
C MET A 135 -12.27 4.52 -12.60
N GLU A 136 -12.75 5.77 -12.68
CA GLU A 136 -14.18 6.09 -12.74
C GLU A 136 -14.87 5.43 -13.94
N ALA A 137 -14.21 5.39 -15.10
CA ALA A 137 -14.76 4.78 -16.30
C ALA A 137 -14.75 3.24 -16.29
N THR A 138 -13.75 2.62 -15.66
CA THR A 138 -13.53 1.16 -15.71
C THR A 138 -14.17 0.43 -14.54
N TYR A 139 -14.17 1.05 -13.36
CA TYR A 139 -14.68 0.51 -12.11
C TYR A 139 -15.70 1.48 -11.50
N PRO A 140 -16.85 1.73 -12.17
CA PRO A 140 -17.81 2.75 -11.77
C PRO A 140 -18.49 2.48 -10.41
N ASP A 141 -18.40 1.23 -9.92
CA ASP A 141 -18.97 0.81 -8.64
C ASP A 141 -17.95 0.90 -7.49
N VAL A 142 -16.69 1.29 -7.77
CA VAL A 142 -15.62 1.40 -6.77
C VAL A 142 -15.25 2.87 -6.56
N GLU A 143 -15.30 3.33 -5.31
CA GLU A 143 -14.95 4.71 -4.95
C GLU A 143 -13.42 4.90 -4.91
N LEU A 144 -12.91 5.93 -5.59
CA LEU A 144 -11.50 6.31 -5.53
C LEU A 144 -11.33 7.51 -4.59
N GLU A 145 -10.65 7.30 -3.46
CA GLU A 145 -10.24 8.36 -2.54
C GLU A 145 -8.77 8.73 -2.74
N GLN A 146 -8.48 9.99 -3.08
CA GLN A 146 -7.12 10.46 -3.29
C GLN A 146 -6.59 11.28 -2.09
N HIS A 147 -5.37 10.99 -1.67
CA HIS A 147 -4.62 11.78 -0.69
C HIS A 147 -3.23 12.18 -1.18
N ASP A 148 -2.81 13.42 -0.89
CA ASP A 148 -1.42 13.84 -1.06
C ASP A 148 -0.57 13.32 0.10
N GLY A 149 0.29 12.33 -0.16
CA GLY A 149 1.14 11.71 0.85
C GLY A 149 2.59 12.20 0.83
N GLN A 150 3.04 12.83 -0.26
CA GLN A 150 4.39 13.38 -0.43
C GLN A 150 5.54 12.40 -0.12
N GLN A 151 5.29 11.10 -0.16
CA GLN A 151 6.34 10.12 0.09
C GLN A 151 7.39 10.13 -1.05
N PRO A 152 8.69 9.95 -0.74
CA PRO A 152 9.77 10.15 -1.72
C PRO A 152 10.04 8.97 -2.66
N VAL A 153 9.76 7.72 -2.24
CA VAL A 153 10.20 6.52 -2.97
C VAL A 153 9.09 5.94 -3.86
N TYR A 154 7.86 6.00 -3.38
CA TYR A 154 6.71 5.41 -4.04
C TYR A 154 5.93 6.50 -4.74
N GLN A 155 5.69 6.31 -6.03
CA GLN A 155 4.87 7.22 -6.81
C GLN A 155 3.42 7.18 -6.34
N TYR A 156 2.92 5.97 -6.07
CA TYR A 156 1.60 5.74 -5.53
C TYR A 156 1.65 4.60 -4.51
N LEU A 157 0.85 4.73 -3.46
CA LEU A 157 0.47 3.65 -2.56
C LEU A 157 -1.04 3.47 -2.66
N PHE A 158 -1.50 2.22 -2.66
CA PHE A 158 -2.90 1.88 -2.79
C PHE A 158 -3.36 1.04 -1.59
N SER A 159 -4.55 1.37 -1.08
CA SER A 159 -5.42 0.46 -0.31
C SER A 159 -6.54 0.02 -1.24
N VAL A 160 -6.86 -1.26 -1.27
CA VAL A 160 -8.09 -1.76 -1.88
C VAL A 160 -8.80 -2.57 -0.79
N GLU A 161 -10.04 -2.18 -0.52
CA GLU A 161 -10.91 -2.75 0.52
C GLU A 161 -12.24 -3.15 -0.11
#